data_AF-A0A375I5M0-F1
#
_entry.id   AF-A0A375I5M0-F1
#
_cell.length_a   1.000
_cell.length_b   1.000
_cell.length_c   1.000
_cell.angle_alpha   90.00
_cell.angle_beta   90.00
_cell.angle_gamma   90.00
#
_symmetry.space_group_name_H-M   'P 1'
#
loop_
_entity.id
_entity.type
_entity.pdbx_description
1 polymer ?
#
loop_
_entity_poly.entity_id
_entity_poly.type
_entity_poly.pdbx_seq_one_letter_code
_entity_poly.pdbx_strand_id
1 'polypeptide(L)'
;MGEFKPFHSAVNRIPVLRQPSQQMAGKDLLPKDLFSDGPATGHDHLAADRWSGSIDLEMTVRTPLVFGEQEDGEISLPMVDDDKLVVPPTMVKGMISRAFEILTCSRFRVFGAVENTSGLRGSKNDHSQRLTYRADPAAANNLFPGRICTTTDGNLAVEILDGKNSQFRSALIRDDARKGHGDIVRDNHPEISTGPGNVITQNQVLQRFRSLTPHGQWTRVRLTEWQKGKSGRHLMVTGVWNGEDLENFFTITGANSVRTLDVWGYPCRTSPDGKTSRELYDEKIYERFFFKADTNGEPLTGSILPLSASHVDGYAEVLRTYREQREQPGGDKHVLNRAASVSDYMSEGDLVFVQLSDAIDPDKPMSPGIAQVVDVFPTMVGRRPYSKSPRELAAAQNVLPVAKKVEASAADRVFGYVVPEAGAGATGGDVASRGHLSFDKVDTPAPDDNKTPPMRLAPLLSPKPSSARRFLTMSRSGETPRNDDSELARNEFFSANHSLGAAAYPVHRKLLDRKGFPREGITSTQSAGLDHSNEAVRVTARSWGGGGQRIALYDEIHQSEQRGAWRTDLAADPGKLGASERETKGSTRHRFLAHGDG
;
A
#
# COMPACT_ATOMS: atom_id res chain seq x y z
N MET A 1 -5.10 3.90 -33.27
CA MET A 1 -5.19 4.80 -32.09
C MET A 1 -6.36 4.31 -31.25
N GLY A 2 -6.09 3.63 -30.14
CA GLY A 2 -7.16 3.11 -29.28
C GLY A 2 -7.83 4.23 -28.50
N GLU A 3 -9.16 4.25 -28.47
CA GLU A 3 -9.94 5.15 -27.61
C GLU A 3 -9.51 4.96 -26.15
N PHE A 4 -8.88 6.00 -25.60
CA PHE A 4 -8.65 6.10 -24.16
C PHE A 4 -10.01 6.12 -23.44
N LYS A 5 -10.36 5.03 -22.77
CA LYS A 5 -11.51 4.98 -21.85
C LYS A 5 -11.05 5.46 -20.47
N PRO A 6 -11.56 6.60 -19.96
CA PRO A 6 -11.13 7.13 -18.66
C PRO A 6 -11.67 6.23 -17.54
N PHE A 7 -10.79 5.42 -16.96
CA PHE A 7 -11.00 4.89 -15.63
C PHE A 7 -10.86 6.04 -14.62
N HIS A 8 -11.98 6.53 -14.07
CA HIS A 8 -11.94 7.50 -12.98
C HIS A 8 -11.73 6.80 -11.64
N SER A 9 -10.47 6.56 -11.30
CA SER A 9 -10.11 6.61 -9.88
C SER A 9 -10.25 8.06 -9.43
N ALA A 10 -10.86 8.31 -8.27
CA ALA A 10 -11.01 9.67 -7.75
C ALA A 10 -9.66 10.37 -7.52
N VAL A 11 -8.58 9.61 -7.32
CA VAL A 11 -7.25 10.14 -6.97
C VAL A 11 -6.26 9.90 -8.11
N ASN A 12 -5.74 11.00 -8.68
CA ASN A 12 -4.51 11.04 -9.46
C ASN A 12 -3.35 11.52 -8.57
N ARG A 13 -2.15 11.60 -9.13
CA ARG A 13 -0.99 12.19 -8.44
C ARG A 13 -0.27 13.20 -9.32
N ILE A 14 0.33 14.18 -8.67
CA ILE A 14 1.29 15.11 -9.26
C ILE A 14 2.68 14.72 -8.72
N PRO A 15 3.72 14.60 -9.57
CA PRO A 15 5.06 14.32 -9.09
C PRO A 15 5.59 15.44 -8.19
N VAL A 16 6.27 15.09 -7.11
CA VAL A 16 6.94 16.07 -6.23
C VAL A 16 8.44 16.03 -6.51
N LEU A 17 8.89 16.83 -7.47
CA LEU A 17 10.27 16.84 -7.99
C LEU A 17 11.19 17.72 -7.15
N ARG A 18 11.22 17.46 -5.84
CA ARG A 18 11.91 18.30 -4.86
C ARG A 18 13.43 18.34 -5.06
N GLN A 19 14.09 17.19 -5.17
CA GLN A 19 15.53 17.11 -5.41
C GLN A 19 15.94 17.78 -6.73
N PRO A 20 15.32 17.49 -7.89
CA PRO A 20 15.60 18.23 -9.13
C PRO A 20 15.43 19.75 -8.98
N SER A 21 14.34 20.19 -8.34
CA SER A 21 14.06 21.63 -8.16
C SER A 21 15.10 22.31 -7.27
N GLN A 22 15.51 21.66 -6.18
CA GLN A 22 16.60 22.13 -5.30
C GLN A 22 17.94 22.22 -6.05
N GLN A 23 18.27 21.24 -6.90
CA GLN A 23 19.48 21.27 -7.71
C GLN A 23 19.45 22.42 -8.74
N MET A 24 18.30 22.66 -9.38
CA MET A 24 18.13 23.78 -10.29
C MET A 24 18.23 25.13 -9.57
N ALA A 25 17.68 25.25 -8.36
CA ALA A 25 17.82 26.43 -7.53
C ALA A 25 19.28 26.67 -7.10
N GLY A 26 20.02 25.61 -6.75
CA GLY A 26 21.45 25.68 -6.45
C GLY A 26 22.30 26.15 -7.64
N LYS A 27 21.81 25.98 -8.88
CA LYS A 27 22.41 26.49 -10.12
C LYS A 27 21.83 27.83 -10.57
N ASP A 28 21.04 28.50 -9.73
CA ASP A 28 20.37 29.77 -10.01
C ASP A 28 19.42 29.73 -11.24
N LEU A 29 18.93 28.53 -11.61
CA LEU A 29 17.93 28.34 -12.67
C LEU A 29 16.49 28.47 -12.16
N LEU A 30 16.29 28.32 -10.85
CA LEU A 30 15.04 28.54 -10.15
C LEU A 30 15.27 29.45 -8.93
N PRO A 31 14.27 30.23 -8.50
CA PRO A 31 14.40 31.07 -7.31
C PRO A 31 14.72 30.26 -6.06
N LYS A 32 15.86 30.55 -5.43
CA LYS A 32 16.29 29.87 -4.18
C LYS A 32 15.24 29.99 -3.08
N ASP A 33 14.59 31.14 -2.98
CA ASP A 33 13.58 31.40 -1.94
C ASP A 33 12.30 30.56 -2.09
N LEU A 34 12.02 30.00 -3.27
CA LEU A 34 10.87 29.12 -3.50
C LEU A 34 11.22 27.64 -3.47
N PHE A 35 12.42 27.28 -3.89
CA PHE A 35 12.81 25.89 -4.13
C PHE A 35 13.91 25.39 -3.20
N SER A 36 14.40 26.21 -2.28
CA SER A 36 15.36 25.83 -1.23
C SER A 36 14.74 25.83 0.16
N ASP A 37 15.35 25.04 1.03
CA ASP A 37 14.98 24.95 2.45
C ASP A 37 15.70 26.04 3.24
N GLY A 38 15.06 26.49 4.30
CA GLY A 38 15.61 27.52 5.15
C GLY A 38 14.63 27.92 6.25
N PRO A 39 15.14 28.56 7.33
CA PRO A 39 14.31 28.99 8.44
C PRO A 39 13.20 29.94 7.98
N ALA A 40 12.02 29.82 8.60
CA ALA A 40 10.99 30.84 8.49
C ALA A 40 11.50 32.15 9.10
N THR A 41 11.14 33.26 8.46
CA THR A 41 11.40 34.60 8.99
C THR A 41 10.59 34.84 10.26
N GLY A 42 11.18 35.58 11.20
CA GLY A 42 10.50 35.97 12.43
C GLY A 42 9.34 36.94 12.17
N HIS A 43 8.47 37.09 13.17
CA HIS A 43 7.36 38.06 13.16
C HIS A 43 7.70 39.31 13.98
N ASP A 44 8.94 39.45 14.44
CA ASP A 44 9.40 40.46 15.41
C ASP A 44 9.61 41.86 14.82
N HIS A 45 9.84 41.98 13.51
CA HIS A 45 10.01 43.25 12.81
C HIS A 45 9.59 43.14 11.35
N LEU A 46 9.03 44.21 10.76
CA LEU A 46 8.68 44.27 9.34
C LEU A 46 9.93 44.47 8.47
N ALA A 47 10.28 43.51 7.62
CA ALA A 47 11.40 43.66 6.69
C ALA A 47 11.07 44.65 5.54
N ALA A 48 12.01 45.55 5.23
CA ALA A 48 11.83 46.62 4.24
C ALA A 48 11.62 46.09 2.80
N ASP A 49 12.06 44.86 2.53
CA ASP A 49 11.96 44.16 1.25
C ASP A 49 10.79 43.16 1.21
N ARG A 50 9.82 43.28 2.13
CA ARG A 50 8.63 42.41 2.21
C ARG A 50 7.34 43.22 2.22
N TRP A 51 6.27 42.63 1.69
CA TRP A 51 4.93 43.18 1.69
C TRP A 51 4.20 42.78 2.97
N SER A 52 3.55 43.75 3.60
CA SER A 52 2.56 43.53 4.64
C SER A 52 1.31 44.36 4.33
N GLY A 53 0.14 43.86 4.72
CA GLY A 53 -1.15 44.50 4.45
C GLY A 53 -2.24 43.47 4.22
N SER A 54 -3.37 43.88 3.64
CA SER A 54 -4.47 42.98 3.30
C SER A 54 -4.68 42.91 1.79
N ILE A 55 -5.20 41.78 1.33
CA ILE A 55 -5.69 41.58 -0.03
C ILE A 55 -7.12 41.07 0.02
N ASP A 56 -7.99 41.74 -0.73
CA ASP A 56 -9.35 41.25 -0.98
C ASP A 56 -9.31 40.24 -2.12
N LEU A 57 -9.64 38.99 -1.82
CA LEU A 57 -9.71 37.92 -2.79
C LEU A 57 -11.17 37.66 -3.17
N GLU A 58 -11.44 37.61 -4.46
CA GLU A 58 -12.71 37.13 -4.98
C GLU A 58 -12.50 35.90 -5.86
N MET A 59 -13.23 34.84 -5.58
CA MET A 59 -13.19 33.58 -6.30
C MET A 59 -14.55 33.26 -6.90
N THR A 60 -14.56 32.70 -8.11
CA THR A 60 -15.79 32.25 -8.77
C THR A 60 -15.85 30.73 -8.84
N VAL A 61 -16.94 30.14 -8.36
CA VAL A 61 -17.23 28.72 -8.46
C VAL A 61 -17.50 28.37 -9.93
N ARG A 62 -16.59 27.64 -10.59
CA ARG A 62 -16.70 27.32 -12.04
C ARG A 62 -17.44 26.02 -12.35
N THR A 63 -17.61 25.18 -11.33
CA THR A 63 -18.36 23.91 -11.35
C THR A 63 -19.06 23.74 -10.02
N PRO A 64 -20.19 23.01 -9.96
CA PRO A 64 -20.94 22.82 -8.73
C PRO A 64 -20.09 22.46 -7.51
N LEU A 65 -20.32 23.18 -6.40
CA LEU A 65 -19.57 23.03 -5.17
C LEU A 65 -20.33 22.13 -4.19
N VAL A 66 -19.66 21.07 -3.72
CA VAL A 66 -20.20 20.12 -2.73
C VAL A 66 -19.18 19.97 -1.60
N PHE A 67 -19.58 20.32 -0.39
CA PHE A 67 -18.82 20.10 0.84
C PHE A 67 -19.76 20.15 2.04
N GLY A 68 -19.29 19.71 3.20
CA GLY A 68 -20.08 19.66 4.42
C GLY A 68 -19.71 18.43 5.24
N GLU A 69 -20.41 18.26 6.36
CA GLU A 69 -20.33 17.03 7.14
C GLU A 69 -20.97 15.88 6.39
N GLN A 70 -20.37 14.68 6.51
CA GLN A 70 -20.89 13.48 5.88
C GLN A 70 -21.50 12.58 6.96
N GLU A 71 -22.83 12.44 6.94
CA GLU A 71 -23.60 11.60 7.85
C GLU A 71 -24.43 10.61 7.05
N ASP A 72 -24.41 9.32 7.40
CA ASP A 72 -25.22 8.26 6.77
C ASP A 72 -25.19 8.20 5.23
N GLY A 73 -24.07 8.60 4.62
CA GLY A 73 -23.91 8.63 3.16
C GLY A 73 -24.56 9.85 2.50
N GLU A 74 -24.80 10.91 3.26
CA GLU A 74 -25.34 12.18 2.79
C GLU A 74 -24.41 13.34 3.13
N ILE A 75 -24.39 14.36 2.28
CA ILE A 75 -23.64 15.61 2.50
C ILE A 75 -24.59 16.77 2.23
N SER A 76 -24.61 17.73 3.14
CA SER A 76 -25.34 18.99 3.01
C SER A 76 -24.37 20.16 3.13
N LEU A 77 -24.55 21.17 2.29
CA LEU A 77 -23.83 22.42 2.46
C LEU A 77 -24.15 23.03 3.83
N PRO A 78 -23.14 23.53 4.56
CA PRO A 78 -23.38 24.24 5.80
C PRO A 78 -24.02 25.60 5.51
N MET A 79 -25.23 25.80 5.99
CA MET A 79 -26.03 27.02 5.80
C MET A 79 -26.32 27.68 7.15
N VAL A 80 -26.32 29.00 7.19
CA VAL A 80 -26.87 29.81 8.30
C VAL A 80 -28.23 30.32 7.86
N ASP A 81 -29.23 30.12 8.73
CA ASP A 81 -30.63 30.50 8.51
C ASP A 81 -31.20 30.01 7.16
N ASP A 82 -30.72 28.86 6.68
CA ASP A 82 -31.02 28.24 5.36
C ASP A 82 -30.70 29.10 4.12
N ASP A 83 -30.27 30.35 4.29
CA ASP A 83 -30.13 31.35 3.24
C ASP A 83 -28.69 31.82 3.01
N LYS A 84 -27.74 31.49 3.89
CA LYS A 84 -26.34 31.90 3.74
C LYS A 84 -25.38 30.72 3.81
N LEU A 85 -24.68 30.44 2.70
CA LEU A 85 -23.61 29.46 2.66
C LEU A 85 -22.47 29.84 3.62
N VAL A 86 -21.98 28.88 4.39
CA VAL A 86 -20.80 29.07 5.23
C VAL A 86 -19.61 28.37 4.59
N VAL A 87 -18.63 29.13 4.13
CA VAL A 87 -17.35 28.56 3.69
C VAL A 87 -16.33 28.79 4.80
N PRO A 88 -15.80 27.75 5.45
CA PRO A 88 -14.77 27.91 6.46
C PRO A 88 -13.50 28.53 5.86
N PRO A 89 -12.88 29.55 6.48
CA PRO A 89 -11.62 30.13 6.00
C PRO A 89 -10.50 29.09 5.89
N THR A 90 -10.54 28.06 6.75
CA THR A 90 -9.62 26.91 6.72
C THR A 90 -9.70 26.09 5.44
N MET A 91 -10.86 26.07 4.77
CA MET A 91 -11.02 25.40 3.47
C MET A 91 -10.25 26.15 2.38
N VAL A 92 -10.38 27.49 2.34
CA VAL A 92 -9.67 28.35 1.39
C VAL A 92 -8.16 28.30 1.64
N LYS A 93 -7.74 28.41 2.91
CA LYS A 93 -6.34 28.23 3.33
C LYS A 93 -5.79 26.88 2.86
N GLY A 94 -6.52 25.80 3.09
CA GLY A 94 -6.13 24.44 2.69
C GLY A 94 -5.94 24.33 1.18
N MET A 95 -6.88 24.88 0.40
CA MET A 95 -6.81 24.89 -1.07
C MET A 95 -5.58 25.66 -1.58
N ILE A 96 -5.39 26.91 -1.13
CA ILE A 96 -4.28 27.77 -1.58
C ILE A 96 -2.95 27.19 -1.14
N SER A 97 -2.85 26.75 0.11
CA SER A 97 -1.63 26.12 0.61
C SER A 97 -1.29 24.87 -0.17
N ARG A 98 -2.28 24.05 -0.53
CA ARG A 98 -2.03 22.83 -1.29
C ARG A 98 -1.52 23.13 -2.69
N ALA A 99 -2.10 24.13 -3.35
CA ALA A 99 -1.63 24.59 -4.65
C ALA A 99 -0.19 25.11 -4.57
N PHE A 100 0.12 25.91 -3.55
CA PHE A 100 1.46 26.45 -3.33
C PHE A 100 2.49 25.35 -3.02
N GLU A 101 2.13 24.35 -2.21
CA GLU A 101 2.98 23.19 -1.93
C GLU A 101 3.39 22.46 -3.21
N ILE A 102 2.42 22.22 -4.10
CA ILE A 102 2.64 21.54 -5.37
C ILE A 102 3.54 22.39 -6.28
N LEU A 103 3.24 23.69 -6.41
CA LEU A 103 4.01 24.62 -7.25
C LEU A 103 5.48 24.69 -6.81
N THR A 104 5.73 24.67 -5.51
CA THR A 104 7.07 24.84 -4.91
C THR A 104 7.78 23.52 -4.62
N CYS A 105 7.19 22.36 -4.97
CA CYS A 105 7.69 21.04 -4.58
C CYS A 105 8.03 20.95 -3.08
N SER A 106 7.18 21.55 -2.25
CA SER A 106 7.33 21.60 -0.80
C SER A 106 7.14 20.22 -0.15
N ARG A 107 7.54 20.13 1.13
CA ARG A 107 7.36 18.93 1.95
C ARG A 107 5.88 18.64 2.16
N PHE A 108 5.54 17.40 2.51
CA PHE A 108 4.19 17.08 2.97
C PHE A 108 3.99 17.65 4.37
N ARG A 109 2.94 18.45 4.55
CA ARG A 109 2.61 19.01 5.86
C ARG A 109 2.17 17.93 6.87
N VAL A 110 1.53 16.87 6.37
CA VAL A 110 1.07 15.72 7.16
C VAL A 110 1.46 14.44 6.44
N PHE A 111 1.99 13.46 7.17
CA PHE A 111 2.34 12.14 6.65
C PHE A 111 2.03 11.07 7.71
N GLY A 112 1.08 10.17 7.43
CA GLY A 112 0.51 9.25 8.42
C GLY A 112 -0.85 9.70 8.95
N ALA A 113 -1.49 8.85 9.76
CA ALA A 113 -2.77 9.16 10.39
C ALA A 113 -2.59 10.11 11.59
N VAL A 114 -3.43 11.14 11.66
CA VAL A 114 -3.67 11.96 12.85
C VAL A 114 -5.08 11.63 13.31
N GLU A 115 -5.28 11.03 14.49
CA GLU A 115 -6.64 10.88 15.02
C GLU A 115 -7.23 12.26 15.27
N ASN A 116 -8.42 12.51 14.71
CA ASN A 116 -9.10 13.81 14.75
C ASN A 116 -10.06 13.93 15.94
N THR A 117 -9.73 13.30 17.06
CA THR A 117 -10.51 13.35 18.30
C THR A 117 -9.59 13.76 19.44
N SER A 118 -9.84 14.95 20.00
CA SER A 118 -9.32 15.40 21.31
C SER A 118 -7.84 15.82 21.44
N GLY A 119 -7.26 16.52 20.46
CA GLY A 119 -6.10 17.40 20.71
C GLY A 119 -4.77 16.72 21.07
N LEU A 120 -4.69 15.38 21.03
CA LEU A 120 -3.47 14.61 21.14
C LEU A 120 -3.16 13.98 19.78
N ARG A 121 -2.12 14.47 19.10
CA ARG A 121 -1.62 13.88 17.85
C ARG A 121 -0.78 12.64 18.16
N GLY A 122 -1.43 11.57 18.59
CA GLY A 122 -0.83 10.23 18.71
C GLY A 122 -1.03 9.42 17.43
N SER A 123 0.05 8.84 16.89
CA SER A 123 0.02 8.00 15.68
C SER A 123 -0.71 6.68 15.92
N LYS A 124 -1.55 6.23 14.98
CA LYS A 124 -1.84 4.79 14.81
C LYS A 124 -1.09 4.16 13.64
N ASN A 125 -0.59 4.95 12.69
CA ASN A 125 0.22 4.49 11.55
C ASN A 125 0.99 5.65 10.91
N ASP A 126 2.29 5.68 11.09
CA ASP A 126 3.21 6.71 10.59
C ASP A 126 3.82 6.33 9.21
N HIS A 127 3.35 5.21 8.64
CA HIS A 127 3.80 4.57 7.41
C HIS A 127 5.28 4.11 7.42
N SER A 128 5.86 3.87 8.60
CA SER A 128 7.20 3.28 8.76
C SER A 128 7.29 1.83 8.27
N GLN A 129 6.22 1.06 8.43
CA GLN A 129 6.17 -0.35 8.07
C GLN A 129 5.98 -0.54 6.56
N ARG A 130 6.62 -1.56 5.99
CA ARG A 130 6.47 -1.89 4.57
C ARG A 130 5.07 -2.43 4.32
N LEU A 131 4.50 -2.02 3.19
CA LEU A 131 3.22 -2.55 2.74
C LEU A 131 3.42 -3.97 2.19
N THR A 132 2.37 -4.78 2.14
CA THR A 132 2.42 -6.11 1.53
C THR A 132 1.50 -6.23 0.31
N TYR A 133 1.90 -7.03 -0.66
CA TYR A 133 1.12 -7.35 -1.86
C TYR A 133 0.88 -8.85 -1.98
N ARG A 134 -0.20 -9.24 -2.66
CA ARG A 134 -0.44 -10.66 -3.00
C ARG A 134 0.44 -11.05 -4.17
N ALA A 135 1.30 -12.04 -3.95
CA ALA A 135 2.20 -12.57 -4.96
C ALA A 135 1.46 -13.37 -6.04
N ASP A 136 2.03 -13.39 -7.24
CA ASP A 136 1.58 -14.29 -8.30
C ASP A 136 1.90 -15.75 -7.91
N PRO A 137 1.00 -16.72 -8.17
CA PRO A 137 1.26 -18.13 -7.90
C PRO A 137 2.57 -18.65 -8.51
N ALA A 138 2.99 -18.16 -9.69
CA ALA A 138 4.24 -18.57 -10.33
C ALA A 138 5.47 -18.20 -9.49
N ALA A 139 5.37 -17.16 -8.66
CA ALA A 139 6.46 -16.76 -7.78
C ALA A 139 6.72 -17.78 -6.66
N ALA A 140 5.83 -18.76 -6.45
CA ALA A 140 6.03 -19.86 -5.51
C ALA A 140 7.03 -20.92 -6.04
N ASN A 141 7.27 -20.97 -7.36
CA ASN A 141 8.16 -21.96 -7.98
C ASN A 141 9.62 -21.79 -7.54
N ASN A 142 9.99 -20.58 -7.14
CA ASN A 142 11.36 -20.23 -6.75
C ASN A 142 11.57 -20.26 -5.23
N LEU A 143 10.61 -20.76 -4.45
CA LEU A 143 10.75 -20.88 -3.01
C LEU A 143 11.32 -22.24 -2.61
N PHE A 144 12.15 -22.26 -1.58
CA PHE A 144 12.69 -23.45 -0.95
C PHE A 144 12.03 -23.65 0.41
N PRO A 145 11.72 -24.87 0.84
CA PRO A 145 11.36 -25.08 2.23
C PRO A 145 12.56 -24.82 3.14
N GLY A 146 12.28 -24.27 4.31
CA GLY A 146 13.27 -24.07 5.34
C GLY A 146 12.70 -24.32 6.72
N ARG A 147 13.60 -24.57 7.67
CA ARG A 147 13.30 -24.62 9.10
C ARG A 147 14.17 -23.60 9.83
N ILE A 148 13.54 -22.75 10.63
CA ILE A 148 14.26 -21.74 11.40
C ILE A 148 15.09 -22.43 12.47
N CYS A 149 16.34 -22.01 12.59
CA CYS A 149 17.29 -22.49 13.59
C CYS A 149 18.05 -21.33 14.21
N THR A 150 18.64 -21.57 15.38
CA THR A 150 19.50 -20.59 16.05
C THR A 150 20.96 -21.00 15.83
N THR A 151 21.77 -20.07 15.35
CA THR A 151 23.23 -20.26 15.24
C THR A 151 23.88 -20.32 16.62
N THR A 152 25.13 -20.80 16.70
CA THR A 152 25.89 -20.83 17.96
C THR A 152 26.01 -19.46 18.62
N ASP A 153 25.94 -18.39 17.82
CA ASP A 153 26.07 -17.00 18.28
C ASP A 153 24.73 -16.39 18.73
N GLY A 154 23.65 -17.18 18.73
CA GLY A 154 22.31 -16.73 19.13
C GLY A 154 21.51 -16.02 18.04
N ASN A 155 22.05 -15.88 16.82
CA ASN A 155 21.35 -15.26 15.70
C ASN A 155 20.46 -16.27 14.97
N LEU A 156 19.28 -15.81 14.50
CA LEU A 156 18.40 -16.63 13.68
C LEU A 156 19.02 -16.93 12.31
N ALA A 157 18.85 -18.17 11.87
CA ALA A 157 19.20 -18.66 10.56
C ALA A 157 18.08 -19.57 10.04
N VAL A 158 18.21 -20.00 8.79
CA VAL A 158 17.31 -20.98 8.17
C VAL A 158 18.10 -22.14 7.60
N GLU A 159 17.72 -23.36 7.98
CA GLU A 159 18.19 -24.59 7.37
C GLU A 159 17.33 -24.90 6.14
N ILE A 160 17.94 -25.03 4.97
CA ILE A 160 17.25 -25.34 3.71
C ILE A 160 16.99 -26.85 3.58
N LEU A 161 15.72 -27.23 3.38
CA LEU A 161 15.23 -28.62 3.36
C LEU A 161 14.72 -29.04 1.97
N ASP A 162 15.56 -28.86 0.95
CA ASP A 162 15.24 -28.94 -0.48
C ASP A 162 15.17 -30.36 -1.06
N GLY A 163 14.89 -31.36 -0.24
CA GLY A 163 14.70 -32.75 -0.66
C GLY A 163 16.00 -33.48 -0.99
N LYS A 164 15.93 -34.38 -1.98
CA LYS A 164 17.02 -35.26 -2.41
C LYS A 164 17.75 -34.75 -3.67
N ASN A 165 17.13 -33.86 -4.44
CA ASN A 165 17.63 -33.32 -5.71
C ASN A 165 16.95 -31.98 -6.07
N SER A 166 17.52 -31.21 -7.00
CA SER A 166 17.06 -29.86 -7.38
C SER A 166 15.62 -29.78 -7.90
N GLN A 167 15.06 -30.90 -8.38
CA GLN A 167 13.73 -30.93 -9.00
C GLN A 167 12.57 -30.98 -8.00
N PHE A 168 12.78 -31.56 -6.80
CA PHE A 168 11.73 -31.70 -5.80
C PHE A 168 12.09 -30.98 -4.50
N ARG A 169 11.70 -29.70 -4.45
CA ARG A 169 11.95 -28.87 -3.27
C ARG A 169 11.21 -29.38 -2.03
N SER A 170 10.03 -30.00 -2.16
CA SER A 170 9.26 -30.61 -1.04
C SER A 170 8.27 -31.66 -1.54
N ALA A 171 7.85 -32.60 -0.67
CA ALA A 171 6.81 -33.57 -1.00
C ALA A 171 5.39 -33.08 -0.64
N LEU A 172 4.36 -33.65 -1.27
CA LEU A 172 2.96 -33.33 -0.99
C LEU A 172 2.43 -34.14 0.20
N ILE A 173 1.62 -33.50 1.04
CA ILE A 173 0.76 -34.15 2.05
C ILE A 173 -0.67 -33.95 1.61
N ARG A 174 -1.37 -35.01 1.23
CA ARG A 174 -2.79 -34.91 0.88
C ARG A 174 -3.63 -34.66 2.12
N ASP A 175 -4.52 -33.69 2.02
CA ASP A 175 -5.30 -33.20 3.15
C ASP A 175 -6.81 -33.10 2.83
N ASP A 176 -7.24 -33.67 1.70
CA ASP A 176 -8.61 -33.74 1.24
C ASP A 176 -9.09 -35.16 0.89
N ALA A 177 -10.29 -35.52 1.37
CA ALA A 177 -10.86 -36.86 1.16
C ALA A 177 -11.30 -37.12 -0.28
N ARG A 178 -11.78 -36.08 -0.98
CA ARG A 178 -12.50 -36.22 -2.25
C ARG A 178 -11.62 -36.00 -3.47
N LYS A 179 -10.69 -35.06 -3.38
CA LYS A 179 -9.78 -34.65 -4.46
C LYS A 179 -8.34 -34.95 -4.04
N GLY A 180 -7.49 -35.18 -5.03
CA GLY A 180 -6.05 -35.37 -4.84
C GLY A 180 -5.54 -36.65 -5.49
N HIS A 181 -4.23 -36.85 -5.39
CA HIS A 181 -3.54 -38.01 -5.91
C HIS A 181 -3.65 -39.19 -4.94
N GLY A 182 -3.53 -40.40 -5.51
CA GLY A 182 -3.66 -41.66 -4.79
C GLY A 182 -5.09 -42.01 -4.38
N ASP A 183 -5.35 -43.29 -4.19
CA ASP A 183 -6.59 -43.80 -3.61
C ASP A 183 -6.37 -43.99 -2.11
N ILE A 184 -7.34 -43.56 -1.29
CA ILE A 184 -7.27 -43.69 0.17
C ILE A 184 -7.43 -45.17 0.55
N VAL A 185 -6.41 -45.71 1.21
CA VAL A 185 -6.43 -47.05 1.81
C VAL A 185 -7.32 -47.00 3.06
N ARG A 186 -8.18 -48.00 3.28
CA ARG A 186 -9.11 -48.02 4.42
C ARG A 186 -8.85 -49.17 5.41
N ASP A 187 -7.95 -50.06 5.06
CA ASP A 187 -7.62 -51.26 5.84
C ASP A 187 -6.32 -51.05 6.62
N ASN A 188 -6.11 -51.84 7.68
CA ASN A 188 -4.87 -51.85 8.49
C ASN A 188 -4.55 -50.52 9.21
N HIS A 189 -5.57 -49.85 9.74
CA HIS A 189 -5.42 -48.67 10.60
C HIS A 189 -5.77 -49.00 12.07
N PRO A 190 -4.79 -49.38 12.92
CA PRO A 190 -5.02 -50.03 14.22
C PRO A 190 -5.75 -49.18 15.27
N GLU A 191 -5.73 -47.85 15.13
CA GLU A 191 -6.31 -46.90 16.11
C GLU A 191 -7.59 -46.22 15.60
N ILE A 192 -8.18 -46.70 14.50
CA ILE A 192 -9.46 -46.18 14.01
C ILE A 192 -10.60 -47.07 14.55
N SER A 193 -11.42 -46.50 15.44
CA SER A 193 -12.65 -47.17 15.88
C SER A 193 -13.66 -47.24 14.73
N THR A 194 -14.23 -48.43 14.50
CA THR A 194 -15.25 -48.62 13.47
C THR A 194 -16.58 -48.05 13.93
N GLY A 195 -17.23 -47.26 13.06
CA GLY A 195 -18.57 -46.73 13.31
C GLY A 195 -19.67 -47.79 13.10
N PRO A 196 -20.96 -47.38 13.24
CA PRO A 196 -22.09 -48.26 12.91
C PRO A 196 -21.96 -48.81 11.48
N GLY A 197 -21.94 -50.15 11.34
CA GLY A 197 -21.73 -50.83 10.05
C GLY A 197 -20.32 -51.36 9.80
N ASN A 198 -19.38 -51.18 10.74
CA ASN A 198 -18.02 -51.74 10.70
C ASN A 198 -17.14 -51.27 9.52
N VAL A 199 -17.44 -50.10 8.93
CA VAL A 199 -16.71 -49.54 7.78
C VAL A 199 -15.90 -48.31 8.21
N ILE A 200 -14.60 -48.32 7.90
CA ILE A 200 -13.71 -47.16 8.07
C ILE A 200 -13.98 -46.15 6.95
N THR A 201 -14.26 -44.89 7.32
CA THR A 201 -14.51 -43.80 6.37
C THR A 201 -13.20 -43.12 5.93
N GLN A 202 -13.20 -42.51 4.74
CA GLN A 202 -12.04 -41.73 4.25
C GLN A 202 -11.65 -40.58 5.18
N ASN A 203 -12.63 -39.96 5.85
CA ASN A 203 -12.37 -38.88 6.79
C ASN A 203 -11.66 -39.38 8.06
N GLN A 204 -12.04 -40.56 8.57
CA GLN A 204 -11.34 -41.18 9.70
C GLN A 204 -9.89 -41.51 9.35
N VAL A 205 -9.65 -42.06 8.15
CA VAL A 205 -8.29 -42.33 7.65
C VAL A 205 -7.46 -41.04 7.56
N LEU A 206 -8.03 -39.96 7.00
CA LEU A 206 -7.32 -38.68 6.93
C LEU A 206 -7.09 -38.04 8.31
N GLN A 207 -8.02 -38.20 9.25
CA GLN A 207 -7.83 -37.74 10.62
C GLN A 207 -6.68 -38.49 11.30
N ARG A 208 -6.59 -39.81 11.10
CA ARG A 208 -5.47 -40.63 11.55
C ARG A 208 -4.15 -40.23 10.87
N PHE A 209 -4.17 -40.03 9.56
CA PHE A 209 -3.01 -39.54 8.83
C PHE A 209 -2.50 -38.21 9.39
N ARG A 210 -3.41 -37.29 9.73
CA ARG A 210 -3.09 -36.01 10.37
C ARG A 210 -2.50 -36.18 11.75
N SER A 211 -3.02 -37.08 12.58
CA SER A 211 -2.50 -37.29 13.94
C SER A 211 -1.07 -37.86 13.93
N LEU A 212 -0.71 -38.61 12.88
CA LEU A 212 0.65 -39.13 12.68
C LEU A 212 1.57 -38.15 11.92
N THR A 213 1.04 -37.06 11.38
CA THR A 213 1.80 -36.03 10.65
C THR A 213 1.49 -34.62 11.15
N PRO A 214 1.62 -34.35 12.47
CA PRO A 214 1.38 -33.01 13.00
C PRO A 214 2.44 -32.02 12.51
N HIS A 215 2.06 -30.75 12.47
CA HIS A 215 2.95 -29.69 11.96
C HIS A 215 4.26 -29.64 12.75
N GLY A 216 5.41 -29.55 12.06
CA GLY A 216 6.71 -29.32 12.69
C GLY A 216 7.31 -30.53 13.43
N GLN A 217 6.60 -31.67 13.53
CA GLN A 217 7.15 -32.86 14.17
C GLN A 217 8.15 -33.56 13.25
N TRP A 218 9.25 -34.06 13.83
CA TRP A 218 10.18 -34.94 13.12
C TRP A 218 9.53 -36.30 12.91
N THR A 219 9.19 -36.63 11.66
CA THR A 219 8.38 -37.79 11.30
C THR A 219 9.05 -38.60 10.20
N ARG A 220 9.08 -39.93 10.36
CA ARG A 220 9.52 -40.85 9.33
C ARG A 220 8.35 -41.25 8.44
N VAL A 221 8.48 -41.03 7.14
CA VAL A 221 7.40 -41.26 6.17
C VAL A 221 7.89 -42.06 4.98
N ARG A 222 6.95 -42.74 4.33
CA ARG A 222 7.14 -43.29 2.99
C ARG A 222 6.71 -42.26 1.96
N LEU A 223 7.67 -41.80 1.16
CA LEU A 223 7.41 -41.03 -0.04
C LEU A 223 7.23 -41.96 -1.24
N THR A 224 6.26 -41.63 -2.08
CA THR A 224 6.10 -42.26 -3.40
C THR A 224 6.29 -41.21 -4.48
N GLU A 225 7.23 -41.47 -5.39
CA GLU A 225 7.46 -40.71 -6.60
C GLU A 225 6.83 -41.44 -7.79
N TRP A 226 6.07 -40.72 -8.63
CA TRP A 226 5.51 -41.32 -9.84
C TRP A 226 5.30 -40.32 -10.98
N GLN A 227 5.07 -40.84 -12.18
CA GLN A 227 4.70 -40.06 -13.37
C GLN A 227 3.39 -40.56 -13.98
N LYS A 228 2.50 -39.63 -14.36
CA LYS A 228 1.19 -39.95 -14.97
C LYS A 228 1.06 -39.31 -16.36
N GLY A 229 1.32 -40.07 -17.42
CA GLY A 229 1.27 -39.57 -18.80
C GLY A 229 2.29 -38.44 -19.07
N LYS A 230 1.89 -37.39 -19.80
CA LYS A 230 2.72 -36.18 -20.05
C LYS A 230 2.80 -35.21 -18.86
N SER A 231 2.10 -35.49 -17.75
CA SER A 231 2.18 -34.63 -16.56
C SER A 231 3.55 -34.76 -15.89
N GLY A 232 3.93 -33.72 -15.13
CA GLY A 232 5.18 -33.70 -14.38
C GLY A 232 5.27 -34.85 -13.38
N ARG A 233 6.49 -35.12 -12.88
CA ARG A 233 6.67 -36.10 -11.82
C ARG A 233 6.05 -35.57 -10.51
N HIS A 234 5.45 -36.47 -9.74
CA HIS A 234 4.82 -36.17 -8.46
C HIS A 234 5.57 -36.87 -7.33
N LEU A 235 5.65 -36.24 -6.17
CA LEU A 235 6.22 -36.79 -4.95
C LEU A 235 5.25 -36.51 -3.79
N MET A 236 4.76 -37.57 -3.14
CA MET A 236 3.75 -37.47 -2.08
C MET A 236 4.05 -38.43 -0.94
N VAL A 237 3.70 -38.02 0.28
CA VAL A 237 3.65 -38.91 1.45
C VAL A 237 2.49 -39.90 1.26
N THR A 238 2.80 -41.19 1.21
CA THR A 238 1.81 -42.28 1.03
C THR A 238 1.67 -43.18 2.26
N GLY A 239 2.68 -43.21 3.13
CA GLY A 239 2.65 -43.98 4.37
C GLY A 239 3.43 -43.28 5.48
N VAL A 240 3.15 -43.65 6.73
CA VAL A 240 3.80 -43.10 7.93
C VAL A 240 4.29 -44.24 8.79
N TRP A 241 5.54 -44.15 9.26
CA TRP A 241 6.10 -45.12 10.17
C TRP A 241 5.68 -44.80 11.61
N ASN A 242 5.15 -45.78 12.32
CA ASN A 242 4.84 -45.73 13.74
C ASN A 242 5.66 -46.81 14.45
N GLY A 243 6.81 -46.43 15.01
CA GLY A 243 7.81 -47.41 15.46
C GLY A 243 8.38 -48.19 14.28
N GLU A 244 8.24 -49.51 14.32
CA GLU A 244 8.69 -50.41 13.24
C GLU A 244 7.59 -50.72 12.21
N ASP A 245 6.35 -50.28 12.46
CA ASP A 245 5.22 -50.56 11.58
C ASP A 245 4.99 -49.42 10.60
N LEU A 246 4.82 -49.76 9.31
CA LEU A 246 4.43 -48.81 8.29
C LEU A 246 2.93 -48.85 8.05
N GLU A 247 2.26 -47.75 8.36
CA GLU A 247 0.84 -47.54 8.07
C GLU A 247 0.70 -46.86 6.69
N ASN A 248 0.09 -47.54 5.72
CA ASN A 248 -0.13 -47.00 4.37
C ASN A 248 -1.49 -46.29 4.30
N PHE A 249 -1.48 -45.04 3.85
CA PHE A 249 -2.67 -44.19 3.75
C PHE A 249 -3.16 -44.01 2.32
N PHE A 250 -2.24 -44.11 1.34
CA PHE A 250 -2.56 -43.87 -0.07
C PHE A 250 -1.87 -44.87 -0.99
N THR A 251 -2.61 -45.36 -1.99
CA THR A 251 -2.08 -46.22 -3.05
C THR A 251 -2.08 -45.47 -4.38
N ILE A 252 -0.98 -45.51 -5.13
CA ILE A 252 -0.89 -44.86 -6.44
C ILE A 252 -1.26 -45.86 -7.54
N THR A 253 -2.33 -45.58 -8.28
CA THR A 253 -2.82 -46.41 -9.39
C THR A 253 -2.63 -45.71 -10.75
N GLY A 254 -2.42 -46.49 -11.81
CA GLY A 254 -2.36 -45.98 -13.19
C GLY A 254 -1.15 -45.06 -13.50
N ALA A 255 0.01 -45.32 -12.88
CA ALA A 255 1.25 -44.60 -13.11
C ALA A 255 2.26 -45.43 -13.95
N ASN A 256 3.07 -44.76 -14.77
CA ASN A 256 4.02 -45.41 -15.67
C ASN A 256 5.31 -45.86 -14.98
N SER A 257 5.68 -45.18 -13.90
CA SER A 257 6.79 -45.54 -13.03
C SER A 257 6.44 -45.11 -11.61
N VAL A 258 6.73 -45.97 -10.63
CA VAL A 258 6.50 -45.72 -9.21
C VAL A 258 7.77 -46.10 -8.46
N ARG A 259 8.30 -45.19 -7.65
CA ARG A 259 9.45 -45.41 -6.77
C ARG A 259 9.09 -44.99 -5.36
N THR A 260 9.53 -45.75 -4.37
CA THR A 260 9.31 -45.42 -2.96
C THR A 260 10.63 -45.13 -2.27
N LEU A 261 10.60 -44.22 -1.31
CA LEU A 261 11.74 -43.87 -0.48
C LEU A 261 11.24 -43.54 0.93
N ASP A 262 11.84 -44.16 1.94
CA ASP A 262 11.54 -43.81 3.32
C ASP A 262 12.50 -42.70 3.77
N VAL A 263 11.96 -41.62 4.34
CA VAL A 263 12.75 -40.45 4.75
C VAL A 263 12.27 -39.90 6.07
N TRP A 264 13.14 -39.18 6.77
CA TRP A 264 12.75 -38.30 7.86
C TRP A 264 12.57 -36.87 7.39
N GLY A 265 11.63 -36.15 8.00
CA GLY A 265 11.32 -34.77 7.67
C GLY A 265 10.25 -34.17 8.58
N TYR A 266 9.72 -33.03 8.16
CA TYR A 266 8.75 -32.25 8.91
C TYR A 266 7.49 -32.01 8.09
N PRO A 267 6.30 -32.43 8.57
CA PRO A 267 5.03 -32.02 8.01
C PRO A 267 4.85 -30.49 8.15
N CYS A 268 4.71 -29.79 7.04
CA CYS A 268 4.44 -28.36 6.97
C CYS A 268 2.96 -28.13 6.59
N ARG A 269 2.15 -27.92 7.62
CA ARG A 269 0.72 -27.58 7.49
C ARG A 269 0.50 -26.08 7.63
N THR A 270 -0.04 -25.45 6.59
CA THR A 270 -0.43 -24.03 6.63
C THR A 270 -1.81 -23.80 7.23
N SER A 271 -2.66 -24.83 7.30
CA SER A 271 -3.90 -24.77 8.08
C SER A 271 -3.59 -24.74 9.60
N PRO A 272 -4.31 -23.94 10.40
CA PRO A 272 -4.22 -23.97 11.85
C PRO A 272 -4.59 -25.34 12.45
N ASP A 273 -4.27 -25.55 13.72
CA ASP A 273 -4.66 -26.78 14.42
C ASP A 273 -6.18 -26.95 14.46
N GLY A 274 -6.63 -28.20 14.31
CA GLY A 274 -8.05 -28.53 14.19
C GLY A 274 -8.71 -28.09 12.88
N LYS A 275 -8.00 -27.42 11.97
CA LYS A 275 -8.51 -26.95 10.68
C LYS A 275 -7.95 -27.73 9.50
N THR A 276 -8.78 -27.91 8.49
CA THR A 276 -8.43 -28.52 7.21
C THR A 276 -7.85 -27.50 6.22
N SER A 277 -7.06 -27.96 5.26
CA SER A 277 -6.59 -27.14 4.14
C SER A 277 -7.73 -26.47 3.37
N ARG A 278 -8.87 -27.16 3.20
CA ARG A 278 -10.08 -26.62 2.59
C ARG A 278 -10.71 -25.47 3.37
N GLU A 279 -10.72 -25.54 4.70
CA GLU A 279 -11.21 -24.41 5.52
C GLU A 279 -10.32 -23.17 5.42
N LEU A 280 -9.05 -23.34 5.03
CA LEU A 280 -8.15 -22.22 4.72
C LEU A 280 -8.43 -21.68 3.31
N TYR A 281 -8.60 -22.56 2.32
CA TYR A 281 -8.96 -22.22 0.95
C TYR A 281 -9.62 -23.42 0.26
N ASP A 282 -10.84 -23.26 -0.25
CA ASP A 282 -11.70 -24.37 -0.71
C ASP A 282 -11.06 -25.31 -1.75
N GLU A 283 -10.17 -24.78 -2.60
CA GLU A 283 -9.47 -25.57 -3.63
C GLU A 283 -8.13 -26.15 -3.16
N LYS A 284 -7.70 -25.86 -1.94
CA LYS A 284 -6.45 -26.38 -1.40
C LYS A 284 -6.60 -27.85 -1.04
N ILE A 285 -5.82 -28.69 -1.71
CA ILE A 285 -5.84 -30.16 -1.56
C ILE A 285 -4.63 -30.68 -0.78
N TYR A 286 -3.50 -29.98 -0.88
CA TYR A 286 -2.22 -30.44 -0.35
C TYR A 286 -1.59 -29.44 0.62
N GLU A 287 -0.97 -30.01 1.65
CA GLU A 287 0.08 -29.41 2.46
C GLU A 287 1.45 -29.93 1.97
N ARG A 288 2.53 -29.57 2.68
CA ARG A 288 3.90 -29.92 2.26
C ARG A 288 4.61 -30.76 3.31
N PHE A 289 5.59 -31.54 2.88
CA PHE A 289 6.52 -32.26 3.76
C PHE A 289 7.94 -31.82 3.40
N PHE A 290 8.63 -31.24 4.36
CA PHE A 290 9.96 -30.67 4.21
C PHE A 290 10.99 -31.70 4.67
N PHE A 291 12.02 -31.97 3.86
CA PHE A 291 13.00 -32.98 4.19
C PHE A 291 14.31 -32.70 3.46
N LYS A 292 15.43 -33.17 4.01
CA LYS A 292 16.72 -33.20 3.32
C LYS A 292 17.30 -34.60 3.52
N ALA A 293 17.55 -35.31 2.43
CA ALA A 293 18.00 -36.69 2.51
C ALA A 293 18.95 -37.05 1.36
N ASP A 294 19.77 -38.06 1.60
CA ASP A 294 20.67 -38.63 0.60
C ASP A 294 19.91 -39.51 -0.40
N THR A 295 20.65 -40.23 -1.25
CA THR A 295 20.02 -41.13 -2.23
C THR A 295 19.34 -42.35 -1.62
N ASN A 296 19.68 -42.73 -0.39
CA ASN A 296 19.12 -43.88 0.31
C ASN A 296 17.96 -43.48 1.23
N GLY A 297 17.73 -42.18 1.43
CA GLY A 297 16.68 -41.64 2.30
C GLY A 297 17.18 -41.31 3.70
N GLU A 298 18.49 -41.44 3.94
CA GLU A 298 19.11 -41.05 5.21
C GLU A 298 19.12 -39.53 5.34
N PRO A 299 18.79 -39.00 6.54
CA PRO A 299 18.68 -37.56 6.76
C PRO A 299 20.04 -36.89 6.60
N LEU A 300 20.04 -35.75 5.91
CA LEU A 300 21.21 -34.89 5.75
C LEU A 300 20.92 -33.53 6.37
N THR A 301 21.96 -32.89 6.91
CA THR A 301 21.87 -31.48 7.34
C THR A 301 21.75 -30.58 6.12
N GLY A 302 20.77 -29.68 6.15
CA GLY A 302 20.56 -28.67 5.12
C GLY A 302 21.65 -27.60 5.13
N SER A 303 21.69 -26.77 4.10
CA SER A 303 22.51 -25.55 4.13
C SER A 303 21.90 -24.56 5.11
N ILE A 304 22.70 -24.08 6.07
CA ILE A 304 22.27 -23.07 7.05
C ILE A 304 22.65 -21.70 6.52
N LEU A 305 21.66 -20.84 6.34
CA LEU A 305 21.85 -19.48 5.83
C LEU A 305 21.42 -18.45 6.89
N PRO A 306 22.25 -17.42 7.16
CA PRO A 306 21.95 -16.43 8.19
C PRO A 306 20.75 -15.55 7.78
N LEU A 307 19.95 -15.13 8.76
CA LEU A 307 18.88 -14.16 8.56
C LEU A 307 19.27 -12.80 9.14
N SER A 308 19.02 -11.74 8.37
CA SER A 308 19.16 -10.36 8.84
C SER A 308 17.89 -9.88 9.54
N ALA A 309 17.98 -8.76 10.27
CA ALA A 309 16.82 -8.10 10.86
C ALA A 309 15.72 -7.80 9.82
N SER A 310 16.10 -7.38 8.60
CA SER A 310 15.14 -7.08 7.54
C SER A 310 14.33 -8.29 7.07
N HIS A 311 14.89 -9.51 7.14
CA HIS A 311 14.16 -10.75 6.83
C HIS A 311 13.14 -11.06 7.93
N VAL A 312 13.53 -10.90 9.19
CA VAL A 312 12.64 -11.11 10.35
C VAL A 312 11.50 -10.08 10.34
N ASP A 313 11.81 -8.81 10.11
CA ASP A 313 10.82 -7.74 10.00
C ASP A 313 9.84 -7.98 8.84
N GLY A 314 10.35 -8.44 7.69
CA GLY A 314 9.52 -8.76 6.52
C GLY A 314 8.54 -9.88 6.77
N TYR A 315 8.98 -10.93 7.47
CA TYR A 315 8.11 -12.01 7.90
C TYR A 315 7.03 -11.51 8.87
N ALA A 316 7.41 -10.73 9.88
CA ALA A 316 6.47 -10.15 10.85
C ALA A 316 5.44 -9.21 10.17
N GLU A 317 5.86 -8.41 9.19
CA GLU A 317 4.97 -7.57 8.38
C GLU A 317 3.93 -8.39 7.63
N VAL A 318 4.33 -9.53 7.04
CA VAL A 318 3.38 -10.44 6.38
C VAL A 318 2.34 -10.96 7.37
N LEU A 319 2.74 -11.44 8.55
CA LEU A 319 1.80 -11.94 9.56
C LEU A 319 0.84 -10.86 10.05
N ARG A 320 1.37 -9.69 10.41
CA ARG A 320 0.59 -8.53 10.83
C ARG A 320 -0.47 -8.15 9.80
N THR A 321 -0.10 -8.07 8.51
CA THR A 321 -1.05 -7.67 7.47
C THR A 321 -2.18 -8.69 7.21
N TYR A 322 -1.99 -9.96 7.54
CA TYR A 322 -3.08 -10.94 7.54
C TYR A 322 -4.07 -10.69 8.68
N ARG A 323 -3.58 -10.38 9.89
CA ARG A 323 -4.44 -10.08 11.06
C ARG A 323 -5.21 -8.79 10.88
N GLU A 324 -4.52 -7.71 10.49
CA GLU A 324 -5.15 -6.41 10.25
C GLU A 324 -6.26 -6.50 9.20
N GLN A 325 -6.05 -7.27 8.11
CA GLN A 325 -7.09 -7.46 7.10
C GLN A 325 -8.37 -8.11 7.66
N ARG A 326 -8.23 -8.98 8.68
CA ARG A 326 -9.34 -9.67 9.33
C ARG A 326 -10.02 -8.81 10.39
N GLU A 327 -9.24 -8.02 11.13
CA GLU A 327 -9.72 -7.17 12.22
C GLU A 327 -10.39 -5.88 11.75
N GLN A 328 -10.12 -5.44 10.52
CA GLN A 328 -10.77 -4.26 9.94
C GLN A 328 -12.30 -4.42 9.88
N PRO A 329 -13.10 -3.35 10.11
CA PRO A 329 -14.55 -3.37 9.91
C PRO A 329 -14.90 -3.77 8.47
N GLY A 330 -15.77 -4.78 8.31
CA GLY A 330 -16.06 -5.36 6.98
C GLY A 330 -14.88 -6.16 6.38
N GLY A 331 -13.89 -6.48 7.20
CA GLY A 331 -12.68 -7.22 6.85
C GLY A 331 -12.94 -8.67 6.45
N ASP A 332 -11.87 -9.31 5.99
CA ASP A 332 -11.91 -10.64 5.44
C ASP A 332 -12.18 -11.67 6.55
N LYS A 333 -13.28 -12.43 6.43
CA LYS A 333 -13.67 -13.45 7.41
C LYS A 333 -12.98 -14.80 7.18
N HIS A 334 -12.12 -14.92 6.17
CA HIS A 334 -11.38 -16.15 5.91
C HIS A 334 -10.49 -16.54 7.10
N VAL A 335 -10.27 -17.85 7.24
CA VAL A 335 -9.41 -18.42 8.28
C VAL A 335 -7.97 -17.95 8.06
N LEU A 336 -7.31 -17.53 9.14
CA LEU A 336 -5.88 -17.18 9.08
C LEU A 336 -5.05 -18.43 8.85
N ASN A 337 -3.94 -18.31 8.12
CA ASN A 337 -2.95 -19.39 8.07
C ASN A 337 -2.31 -19.60 9.45
N ARG A 338 -1.77 -20.80 9.68
CA ARG A 338 -1.17 -21.22 10.95
C ARG A 338 -0.22 -20.18 11.52
N ALA A 339 0.77 -19.72 10.76
CA ALA A 339 1.75 -18.75 11.23
C ALA A 339 1.07 -17.46 11.71
N ALA A 340 0.13 -16.93 10.93
CA ALA A 340 -0.63 -15.74 11.30
C ALA A 340 -1.60 -15.96 12.48
N SER A 341 -1.97 -17.20 12.79
CA SER A 341 -2.86 -17.52 13.92
C SER A 341 -2.17 -17.74 15.26
N VAL A 342 -0.87 -18.05 15.27
CA VAL A 342 -0.17 -18.54 16.47
C VAL A 342 0.77 -17.51 17.10
N SER A 343 1.58 -16.79 16.32
CA SER A 343 2.65 -15.93 16.85
C SER A 343 2.86 -14.67 16.01
N ASP A 344 3.25 -13.56 16.63
CA ASP A 344 3.60 -12.32 15.93
C ASP A 344 5.01 -12.34 15.32
N TYR A 345 5.85 -13.27 15.74
CA TYR A 345 7.27 -13.31 15.41
C TYR A 345 7.72 -14.70 14.95
N MET A 346 8.80 -14.69 14.16
CA MET A 346 9.50 -15.90 13.74
C MET A 346 10.24 -16.51 14.94
N SER A 347 10.10 -17.83 15.11
CA SER A 347 10.70 -18.59 16.22
C SER A 347 11.50 -19.79 15.72
N GLU A 348 12.43 -20.27 16.56
CA GLU A 348 13.16 -21.50 16.28
C GLU A 348 12.21 -22.68 16.06
N GLY A 349 12.46 -23.47 15.02
CA GLY A 349 11.64 -24.59 14.61
C GLY A 349 10.50 -24.26 13.64
N ASP A 350 10.21 -22.97 13.39
CA ASP A 350 9.21 -22.57 12.40
C ASP A 350 9.55 -23.12 11.01
N LEU A 351 8.54 -23.65 10.33
CA LEU A 351 8.66 -24.09 8.94
C LEU A 351 8.27 -22.95 8.00
N VAL A 352 9.18 -22.58 7.12
CA VAL A 352 9.08 -21.40 6.27
C VAL A 352 9.38 -21.72 4.80
N PHE A 353 9.02 -20.78 3.93
CA PHE A 353 9.38 -20.80 2.51
C PHE A 353 10.36 -19.67 2.23
N VAL A 354 11.54 -20.01 1.71
CA VAL A 354 12.68 -19.12 1.56
C VAL A 354 12.90 -18.79 0.08
N GLN A 355 13.08 -17.51 -0.23
CA GLN A 355 13.56 -17.07 -1.54
C GLN A 355 15.07 -16.86 -1.49
N LEU A 356 15.79 -17.36 -2.50
CA LEU A 356 17.25 -17.25 -2.60
C LEU A 356 17.69 -16.43 -3.82
N SER A 357 18.84 -15.75 -3.75
CA SER A 357 19.39 -14.83 -4.78
C SER A 357 19.69 -15.50 -6.12
N ASP A 358 20.30 -16.70 -6.10
CA ASP A 358 20.90 -17.34 -7.27
C ASP A 358 20.13 -18.57 -7.78
N ALA A 359 18.89 -18.76 -7.32
CA ALA A 359 18.07 -19.91 -7.67
C ALA A 359 17.03 -19.61 -8.77
N ILE A 360 17.41 -18.80 -9.77
CA ILE A 360 16.55 -18.46 -10.92
C ILE A 360 16.46 -19.64 -11.91
N ASP A 361 17.40 -20.60 -11.86
CA ASP A 361 17.34 -21.82 -12.64
C ASP A 361 16.91 -23.02 -11.75
N PRO A 362 15.64 -23.45 -11.80
CA PRO A 362 15.13 -24.57 -11.00
C PRO A 362 15.79 -25.91 -11.35
N ASP A 363 16.49 -26.02 -12.48
CA ASP A 363 17.15 -27.25 -12.92
C ASP A 363 18.64 -27.29 -12.53
N LYS A 364 19.22 -26.17 -12.06
CA LYS A 364 20.62 -26.15 -11.62
C LYS A 364 20.74 -26.52 -10.13
N PRO A 365 21.68 -27.42 -9.77
CA PRO A 365 22.00 -27.68 -8.38
C PRO A 365 22.52 -26.40 -7.72
N MET A 366 22.04 -26.13 -6.51
CA MET A 366 22.51 -25.03 -5.67
C MET A 366 24.03 -25.16 -5.50
N SER A 367 24.78 -24.14 -5.89
CA SER A 367 26.22 -24.09 -5.61
C SER A 367 26.40 -23.72 -4.13
N PRO A 368 26.97 -24.60 -3.29
CA PRO A 368 27.16 -24.30 -1.87
C PRO A 368 28.06 -23.07 -1.71
N GLY A 369 27.63 -22.08 -0.94
CA GLY A 369 28.43 -20.91 -0.56
C GLY A 369 28.20 -19.60 -1.32
N ILE A 370 27.30 -19.55 -2.32
CA ILE A 370 26.97 -18.31 -3.06
C ILE A 370 25.55 -17.80 -2.76
N ALA A 371 24.60 -18.70 -2.50
CA ALA A 371 23.19 -18.34 -2.33
C ALA A 371 22.94 -17.53 -1.05
N GLN A 372 22.27 -16.39 -1.19
CA GLN A 372 21.85 -15.54 -0.09
C GLN A 372 20.32 -15.57 0.06
N VAL A 373 19.85 -15.46 1.31
CA VAL A 373 18.42 -15.29 1.57
C VAL A 373 17.98 -13.91 1.07
N VAL A 374 16.93 -13.89 0.26
CA VAL A 374 16.26 -12.67 -0.22
C VAL A 374 15.09 -12.32 0.69
N ASP A 375 14.26 -13.31 1.01
CA ASP A 375 13.09 -13.14 1.89
C ASP A 375 12.61 -14.50 2.44
N VAL A 376 11.82 -14.44 3.50
CA VAL A 376 11.24 -15.59 4.19
C VAL A 376 9.73 -15.43 4.33
N PHE A 377 8.96 -16.47 4.02
CA PHE A 377 7.50 -16.42 3.96
C PHE A 377 6.84 -17.57 4.75
N PRO A 378 5.68 -17.33 5.38
CA PRO A 378 4.92 -18.38 6.06
C PRO A 378 4.17 -19.33 5.10
N THR A 379 3.90 -18.87 3.87
CA THR A 379 3.16 -19.63 2.87
C THR A 379 3.77 -19.47 1.47
N MET A 380 3.62 -20.49 0.61
CA MET A 380 4.09 -20.43 -0.79
C MET A 380 3.37 -19.36 -1.61
N VAL A 381 2.05 -19.33 -1.47
CA VAL A 381 1.15 -18.39 -2.15
C VAL A 381 0.51 -17.55 -1.06
N GLY A 382 0.68 -16.24 -1.16
CA GLY A 382 0.28 -15.34 -0.09
C GLY A 382 0.78 -13.92 -0.29
N ARG A 383 0.95 -13.22 0.82
CA ARG A 383 1.46 -11.86 0.87
C ARG A 383 2.99 -11.85 0.89
N ARG A 384 3.58 -10.82 0.29
CA ARG A 384 5.01 -10.51 0.34
C ARG A 384 5.20 -9.04 0.71
N PRO A 385 6.23 -8.69 1.49
CA PRO A 385 6.56 -7.31 1.79
C PRO A 385 7.12 -6.64 0.53
N TYR A 386 6.91 -5.34 0.42
CA TYR A 386 7.65 -4.52 -0.51
C TYR A 386 9.08 -4.28 -0.03
N SER A 387 9.96 -3.80 -0.91
CA SER A 387 11.36 -3.53 -0.54
C SER A 387 11.53 -2.27 0.31
N LYS A 388 10.61 -1.30 0.18
CA LYS A 388 10.62 -0.02 0.92
C LYS A 388 9.26 0.30 1.52
N SER A 389 9.27 0.96 2.67
CA SER A 389 8.05 1.55 3.24
C SER A 389 7.75 2.92 2.61
N PRO A 390 6.48 3.39 2.66
CA PRO A 390 6.17 4.74 2.21
C PRO A 390 7.00 5.80 2.93
N ARG A 391 7.27 5.64 4.24
CA ARG A 391 8.12 6.57 5.00
C ARG A 391 9.57 6.57 4.52
N GLU A 392 10.15 5.41 4.20
CA GLU A 392 11.50 5.35 3.63
C GLU A 392 11.58 6.11 2.29
N LEU A 393 10.57 5.96 1.42
CA LEU A 393 10.51 6.70 0.15
C LEU A 393 10.34 8.21 0.38
N ALA A 394 9.49 8.60 1.32
CA ALA A 394 9.29 10.00 1.69
C ALA A 394 10.57 10.63 2.25
N ALA A 395 11.32 9.90 3.07
CA ALA A 395 12.61 10.32 3.60
C ALA A 395 13.65 10.49 2.47
N ALA A 396 13.77 9.49 1.59
CA ALA A 396 14.70 9.52 0.46
C ALA A 396 14.40 10.68 -0.51
N GLN A 397 13.12 11.01 -0.70
CA GLN A 397 12.66 12.13 -1.53
C GLN A 397 12.73 13.49 -0.80
N ASN A 398 13.04 13.50 0.50
CA ASN A 398 13.06 14.69 1.37
C ASN A 398 11.69 15.40 1.49
N VAL A 399 10.59 14.64 1.51
CA VAL A 399 9.20 15.16 1.58
C VAL A 399 8.46 14.86 2.88
N LEU A 400 9.12 14.25 3.87
CA LEU A 400 8.56 14.13 5.22
C LEU A 400 8.25 15.50 5.82
N PRO A 401 7.31 15.63 6.78
CA PRO A 401 7.06 16.88 7.50
C PRO A 401 8.36 17.48 8.09
N VAL A 402 8.37 18.79 8.28
CA VAL A 402 9.52 19.53 8.85
C VAL A 402 9.90 18.95 10.21
N ALA A 403 11.19 18.62 10.40
CA ALA A 403 11.72 18.17 11.68
C ALA A 403 12.57 19.25 12.37
N LYS A 404 13.17 20.17 11.60
CA LYS A 404 14.02 21.27 12.12
C LYS A 404 13.75 22.56 11.36
N LYS A 405 13.98 23.71 12.00
CA LYS A 405 13.70 25.02 11.36
C LYS A 405 14.40 25.23 10.02
N VAL A 406 15.62 24.73 9.87
CA VAL A 406 16.42 24.88 8.64
C VAL A 406 15.88 24.06 7.47
N GLU A 407 14.96 23.14 7.71
CA GLU A 407 14.36 22.26 6.71
C GLU A 407 13.03 22.77 6.17
N ALA A 408 12.51 23.88 6.72
CA ALA A 408 11.23 24.44 6.29
C ALA A 408 11.29 24.79 4.80
N SER A 409 10.36 24.26 4.01
CA SER A 409 10.23 24.61 2.60
C SER A 409 9.47 25.93 2.44
N ALA A 410 9.34 26.42 1.21
CA ALA A 410 8.60 27.66 0.95
C ALA A 410 7.18 27.63 1.53
N ALA A 411 6.44 26.53 1.37
CA ALA A 411 5.10 26.40 1.93
C ALA A 411 5.09 26.40 3.46
N ASP A 412 6.09 25.80 4.11
CA ASP A 412 6.20 25.81 5.57
C ASP A 412 6.50 27.21 6.10
N ARG A 413 7.37 27.96 5.41
CA ARG A 413 7.67 29.36 5.76
C ARG A 413 6.43 30.25 5.63
N VAL A 414 5.67 30.11 4.55
CA VAL A 414 4.49 30.97 4.28
C VAL A 414 3.29 30.61 5.15
N PHE A 415 2.94 29.33 5.26
CA PHE A 415 1.69 28.91 5.92
C PHE A 415 1.88 28.46 7.38
N GLY A 416 3.13 28.35 7.82
CA GLY A 416 3.50 27.85 9.14
C GLY A 416 3.54 26.32 9.21
N TYR A 417 4.15 25.82 10.28
CA TYR A 417 4.29 24.40 10.55
C TYR A 417 4.39 24.13 12.06
N VAL A 418 4.15 22.89 12.44
CA VAL A 418 4.42 22.34 13.77
C VAL A 418 5.24 21.07 13.58
N VAL A 419 6.36 20.97 14.27
CA VAL A 419 7.22 19.78 14.24
C VAL A 419 6.49 18.66 15.01
N PRO A 420 6.18 17.52 14.36
CA PRO A 420 5.40 16.46 15.00
C PRO A 420 6.07 15.86 16.24
N GLU A 421 7.39 15.71 16.21
CA GLU A 421 8.20 15.10 17.27
C GLU A 421 9.38 16.02 17.60
N ALA A 422 9.08 17.13 18.29
CA ALA A 422 10.12 18.08 18.70
C ALA A 422 11.05 17.45 19.75
N GLY A 423 12.37 17.60 19.55
CA GLY A 423 13.37 17.08 20.48
C GLY A 423 13.29 17.73 21.87
N ALA A 424 13.75 17.02 22.90
CA ALA A 424 13.80 17.57 24.25
C ALA A 424 14.66 18.85 24.29
N GLY A 425 14.07 19.96 24.77
CA GLY A 425 14.71 21.28 24.79
C GLY A 425 14.65 22.07 23.47
N ALA A 426 13.92 21.58 22.46
CA ALA A 426 13.67 22.35 21.25
C ALA A 426 12.91 23.66 21.55
N THR A 427 13.25 24.73 20.83
CA THR A 427 12.64 26.05 21.02
C THR A 427 12.38 26.75 19.68
N GLY A 428 11.44 27.70 19.66
CA GLY A 428 11.11 28.50 18.47
C GLY A 428 10.78 27.64 17.24
N GLY A 429 11.41 27.95 16.11
CA GLY A 429 11.20 27.26 14.84
C GLY A 429 11.53 25.77 14.84
N ASP A 430 12.25 25.27 15.85
CA ASP A 430 12.51 23.82 16.01
C ASP A 430 11.32 23.10 16.68
N VAL A 431 10.26 23.84 17.07
CA VAL A 431 8.98 23.33 17.59
C VAL A 431 7.83 23.70 16.65
N ALA A 432 7.73 24.98 16.27
CA ALA A 432 6.69 25.48 15.38
C ALA A 432 7.06 26.84 14.78
N SER A 433 6.46 27.17 13.65
CA SER A 433 6.47 28.53 13.09
C SER A 433 5.06 28.98 12.76
N ARG A 434 4.71 30.22 13.14
CA ARG A 434 3.44 30.84 12.73
C ARG A 434 3.54 31.23 11.26
N GLY A 435 2.49 30.95 10.50
CA GLY A 435 2.40 31.37 9.10
C GLY A 435 2.29 32.89 8.94
N HIS A 436 2.67 33.36 7.76
CA HIS A 436 2.64 34.75 7.33
C HIS A 436 1.33 35.15 6.62
N LEU A 437 0.38 34.21 6.47
CA LEU A 437 -0.94 34.44 5.89
C LEU A 437 -2.06 34.10 6.90
N SER A 438 -3.01 35.00 7.05
CA SER A 438 -4.25 34.83 7.83
C SER A 438 -5.46 34.95 6.93
N PHE A 439 -6.28 33.90 6.92
CA PHE A 439 -7.52 33.85 6.18
C PHE A 439 -8.68 34.19 7.12
N ASP A 440 -9.27 35.36 6.94
CA ASP A 440 -10.40 35.82 7.73
C ASP A 440 -11.73 35.33 7.16
N LYS A 441 -12.83 35.93 7.61
CA LYS A 441 -14.19 35.54 7.25
C LYS A 441 -14.35 35.49 5.72
N VAL A 442 -14.91 34.38 5.25
CA VAL A 442 -15.39 34.23 3.88
C VAL A 442 -16.81 34.77 3.79
N ASP A 443 -17.03 35.75 2.93
CA ASP A 443 -18.36 36.22 2.56
C ASP A 443 -18.80 35.57 1.26
N THR A 444 -19.87 34.80 1.34
CA THR A 444 -20.61 34.32 0.18
C THR A 444 -21.89 35.14 0.05
N PRO A 445 -22.23 35.67 -1.15
CA PRO A 445 -23.56 36.17 -1.40
C PRO A 445 -24.59 35.06 -1.16
N ALA A 446 -25.82 35.44 -0.80
CA ALA A 446 -26.94 34.52 -0.68
C ALA A 446 -27.00 33.64 -1.95
N PRO A 447 -27.28 32.33 -1.83
CA PRO A 447 -27.57 31.51 -3.00
C PRO A 447 -28.70 32.15 -3.77
N ASP A 448 -28.70 32.03 -5.10
CA ASP A 448 -29.95 32.21 -5.85
C ASP A 448 -31.01 31.26 -5.25
N ASP A 449 -32.27 31.69 -5.15
CA ASP A 449 -33.46 30.97 -4.63
C ASP A 449 -33.70 29.53 -5.19
N ASN A 450 -32.80 29.04 -6.04
CA ASN A 450 -32.82 27.70 -6.59
C ASN A 450 -32.40 26.67 -5.53
N LYS A 451 -33.39 26.17 -4.79
CA LYS A 451 -33.29 24.87 -4.11
C LYS A 451 -32.79 23.82 -5.10
N THR A 452 -31.52 23.47 -4.99
CA THR A 452 -30.91 22.50 -5.90
C THR A 452 -31.43 21.11 -5.58
N PRO A 453 -31.85 20.30 -6.58
CA PRO A 453 -32.30 18.94 -6.31
C PRO A 453 -31.13 18.08 -5.79
N PRO A 454 -31.41 17.13 -4.86
CA PRO A 454 -30.41 16.20 -4.38
C PRO A 454 -29.74 15.42 -5.52
N MET A 455 -28.42 15.25 -5.44
CA MET A 455 -27.61 14.58 -6.45
C MET A 455 -26.89 13.37 -5.87
N ARG A 456 -27.11 12.20 -6.47
CA ARG A 456 -26.42 10.97 -6.08
C ARG A 456 -25.08 10.86 -6.81
N LEU A 457 -23.99 11.03 -6.07
CA LEU A 457 -22.65 11.13 -6.63
C LEU A 457 -22.15 9.76 -7.13
N ALA A 458 -21.29 9.76 -8.13
CA ALA A 458 -20.48 8.60 -8.47
C ALA A 458 -19.62 8.20 -7.26
N PRO A 459 -19.45 6.89 -6.96
CA PRO A 459 -18.62 6.47 -5.83
C PRO A 459 -17.21 7.05 -5.96
N LEU A 460 -16.79 7.88 -5.01
CA LEU A 460 -15.40 8.28 -4.89
C LEU A 460 -14.66 7.09 -4.27
N LEU A 461 -14.05 6.26 -5.11
CA LEU A 461 -13.26 5.12 -4.62
C LEU A 461 -12.19 5.64 -3.66
N SER A 462 -12.25 5.21 -2.41
CA SER A 462 -11.18 5.47 -1.46
C SER A 462 -9.86 4.96 -2.06
N PRO A 463 -8.77 5.74 -1.93
CA PRO A 463 -7.46 5.32 -2.41
C PRO A 463 -7.10 3.98 -1.76
N LYS A 464 -7.10 2.89 -2.54
CA LYS A 464 -6.58 1.60 -2.07
C LYS A 464 -5.05 1.68 -2.10
N PRO A 465 -4.33 1.63 -0.96
CA PRO A 465 -2.86 1.71 -0.95
C PRO A 465 -2.20 0.57 -1.73
N SER A 466 -2.89 -0.56 -1.88
CA SER A 466 -2.48 -1.68 -2.75
C SER A 466 -2.44 -1.34 -4.24
N SER A 467 -3.04 -0.21 -4.66
CA SER A 467 -2.88 0.36 -6.00
C SER A 467 -1.67 1.30 -6.03
N ALA A 468 -0.48 0.72 -5.81
CA ALA A 468 0.79 1.43 -5.66
C ALA A 468 1.06 2.44 -6.80
N ARG A 469 0.70 2.09 -8.04
CA ARG A 469 0.83 2.95 -9.24
C ARG A 469 0.24 4.33 -9.06
N ARG A 470 -0.77 4.52 -8.22
CA ARG A 470 -1.46 5.81 -8.02
C ARG A 470 -0.75 6.74 -7.05
N PHE A 471 0.24 6.24 -6.33
CA PHE A 471 1.03 7.02 -5.37
C PHE A 471 2.49 7.15 -5.77
N LEU A 472 2.99 6.29 -6.67
CA LEU A 472 4.40 6.22 -7.00
C LEU A 472 4.75 6.88 -8.33
N THR A 473 5.85 7.62 -8.36
CA THR A 473 6.46 8.21 -9.56
C THR A 473 7.89 7.70 -9.69
N MET A 474 8.47 7.70 -10.89
CA MET A 474 9.91 7.47 -11.06
C MET A 474 10.69 8.62 -10.42
N SER A 475 11.67 8.33 -9.56
CA SER A 475 12.30 9.36 -8.72
C SER A 475 12.97 10.49 -9.50
N ARG A 476 13.49 10.21 -10.71
CA ARG A 476 14.16 11.22 -11.54
C ARG A 476 13.23 11.96 -12.50
N SER A 477 12.36 11.25 -13.21
CA SER A 477 11.53 11.84 -14.27
C SER A 477 10.16 12.31 -13.77
N GLY A 478 9.70 11.83 -12.61
CA GLY A 478 8.32 12.04 -12.15
C GLY A 478 7.28 11.25 -12.92
N GLU A 479 7.70 10.42 -13.89
CA GLU A 479 6.78 9.68 -14.74
C GLU A 479 6.10 8.53 -14.00
N THR A 480 5.11 7.93 -14.65
CA THR A 480 4.50 6.72 -14.12
C THR A 480 5.52 5.57 -14.13
N PRO A 481 5.70 4.86 -13.00
CA PRO A 481 6.63 3.74 -12.91
C PRO A 481 6.39 2.65 -13.95
N ARG A 482 7.43 2.33 -14.73
CA ARG A 482 7.45 1.38 -15.84
C ARG A 482 8.85 0.78 -16.01
N ASN A 483 8.93 -0.35 -16.69
CA ASN A 483 10.19 -1.03 -17.05
C ASN A 483 10.23 -1.22 -18.57
N ASP A 484 11.21 -0.63 -19.27
CA ASP A 484 11.45 -0.77 -20.72
C ASP A 484 10.15 -0.93 -21.55
N ASP A 485 9.31 0.11 -21.52
CA ASP A 485 7.98 0.23 -22.16
C ASP A 485 6.84 -0.68 -21.64
N SER A 486 7.12 -1.58 -20.70
CA SER A 486 6.14 -2.41 -20.01
C SER A 486 5.70 -1.83 -18.66
N GLU A 487 4.51 -2.21 -18.21
CA GLU A 487 4.05 -1.82 -16.88
C GLU A 487 4.75 -2.64 -15.79
N LEU A 488 5.09 -2.02 -14.67
CA LEU A 488 5.68 -2.75 -13.54
C LEU A 488 4.78 -3.86 -13.02
N ALA A 489 5.41 -5.00 -12.74
CA ALA A 489 4.84 -6.10 -11.99
C ALA A 489 4.62 -5.69 -10.53
N ARG A 490 3.71 -6.39 -9.84
CA ARG A 490 3.29 -6.00 -8.49
C ARG A 490 4.40 -6.03 -7.47
N ASN A 491 5.40 -6.90 -7.65
CA ASN A 491 6.57 -7.04 -6.77
C ASN A 491 7.59 -5.93 -6.95
N GLU A 492 7.50 -5.14 -8.02
CA GLU A 492 8.47 -4.09 -8.33
C GLU A 492 8.08 -2.73 -7.74
N PHE A 493 6.88 -2.56 -7.19
CA PHE A 493 6.51 -1.31 -6.53
C PHE A 493 7.24 -1.08 -5.21
N PHE A 494 7.22 0.17 -4.74
CA PHE A 494 7.84 0.59 -3.49
C PHE A 494 9.31 0.12 -3.37
N SER A 495 10.12 0.66 -4.28
CA SER A 495 11.54 0.37 -4.47
C SER A 495 12.33 1.68 -4.52
N ALA A 496 13.65 1.61 -4.39
CA ALA A 496 14.51 2.77 -4.25
C ALA A 496 14.49 3.76 -5.44
N ASN A 497 14.02 3.32 -6.61
CA ASN A 497 13.83 4.16 -7.80
C ASN A 497 12.46 4.86 -7.87
N HIS A 498 11.64 4.73 -6.82
CA HIS A 498 10.33 5.35 -6.72
C HIS A 498 10.30 6.53 -5.74
N SER A 499 9.44 7.50 -6.06
CA SER A 499 9.11 8.65 -5.24
C SER A 499 7.60 8.74 -5.02
N LEU A 500 7.17 9.35 -3.93
CA LEU A 500 5.77 9.59 -3.65
C LEU A 500 5.25 10.80 -4.44
N GLY A 501 4.10 10.63 -5.07
CA GLY A 501 3.33 11.68 -5.70
C GLY A 501 2.35 12.33 -4.75
N ALA A 502 2.13 13.61 -4.96
CA ALA A 502 1.13 14.42 -4.28
C ALA A 502 -0.28 14.07 -4.82
N ALA A 503 -1.20 13.62 -3.96
CA ALA A 503 -2.58 13.36 -4.39
C ALA A 503 -3.22 14.59 -5.05
N ALA A 504 -3.94 14.36 -6.14
CA ALA A 504 -4.58 15.38 -6.96
C ALA A 504 -5.93 14.91 -7.52
N TYR A 505 -6.87 15.84 -7.60
CA TYR A 505 -8.22 15.63 -8.10
C TYR A 505 -8.44 16.56 -9.30
N PRO A 506 -7.97 16.19 -10.52
CA PRO A 506 -8.01 17.09 -11.64
C PRO A 506 -9.45 17.34 -12.10
N VAL A 507 -9.76 18.60 -12.38
CA VAL A 507 -11.00 18.99 -13.04
C VAL A 507 -10.84 18.79 -14.54
N HIS A 508 -11.83 18.16 -15.17
CA HIS A 508 -11.91 18.13 -16.63
C HIS A 508 -12.18 19.54 -17.15
N ARG A 509 -11.23 20.11 -17.88
CA ARG A 509 -11.35 21.46 -18.46
C ARG A 509 -12.62 21.63 -19.32
N LYS A 510 -13.10 20.56 -19.95
CA LYS A 510 -14.35 20.55 -20.75
C LYS A 510 -15.64 20.72 -19.94
N LEU A 511 -15.56 20.59 -18.61
CA LEU A 511 -16.69 20.72 -17.69
C LEU A 511 -16.79 22.12 -17.07
N LEU A 512 -15.74 22.93 -17.19
CA LEU A 512 -15.75 24.31 -16.71
C LEU A 512 -16.89 25.08 -17.39
N ASP A 513 -17.61 25.89 -16.62
CA ASP A 513 -18.70 26.78 -17.08
C ASP A 513 -19.94 26.07 -17.63
N ARG A 514 -20.01 24.73 -17.57
CA ARG A 514 -21.24 24.01 -17.88
C ARG A 514 -22.29 24.35 -16.82
N LYS A 515 -23.49 24.71 -17.28
CA LYS A 515 -24.63 24.94 -16.39
C LYS A 515 -25.14 23.62 -15.81
N GLY A 516 -25.48 23.64 -14.52
CA GLY A 516 -26.05 22.50 -13.81
C GLY A 516 -25.01 21.48 -13.32
N PHE A 517 -25.50 20.41 -12.68
CA PHE A 517 -24.64 19.34 -12.16
C PHE A 517 -24.04 18.49 -13.30
N PRO A 518 -22.70 18.31 -13.37
CA PRO A 518 -22.07 17.50 -14.41
C PRO A 518 -22.57 16.05 -14.38
N ARG A 519 -23.05 15.53 -15.53
CA ARG A 519 -23.51 14.13 -15.66
C ARG A 519 -22.39 13.15 -15.30
N GLU A 520 -21.16 13.51 -15.60
CA GLU A 520 -19.95 12.76 -15.29
C GLU A 520 -19.73 12.58 -13.77
N GLY A 521 -20.24 13.50 -12.94
CA GLY A 521 -20.16 13.41 -11.48
C GLY A 521 -21.23 12.52 -10.83
N ILE A 522 -22.26 12.11 -11.57
CA ILE A 522 -23.39 11.27 -11.09
C ILE A 522 -23.48 9.91 -11.81
N THR A 523 -22.84 9.79 -12.97
CA THR A 523 -22.83 8.55 -13.76
C THR A 523 -21.82 7.58 -13.15
N SER A 524 -22.29 6.40 -12.72
CA SER A 524 -21.37 5.32 -12.33
C SER A 524 -20.67 4.81 -13.59
N THR A 525 -19.36 5.01 -13.69
CA THR A 525 -18.58 4.46 -14.79
C THR A 525 -18.52 2.93 -14.67
N GLN A 526 -19.28 2.23 -15.49
CA GLN A 526 -19.05 0.81 -15.80
C GLN A 526 -17.71 0.70 -16.55
N SER A 527 -16.61 0.59 -15.82
CA SER A 527 -15.30 0.34 -16.43
C SER A 527 -14.91 -1.12 -16.26
N ALA A 528 -14.57 -1.78 -17.37
CA ALA A 528 -13.93 -3.09 -17.44
C ALA A 528 -14.73 -4.31 -16.93
N GLY A 529 -16.05 -4.37 -17.19
CA GLY A 529 -16.85 -5.58 -16.93
C GLY A 529 -17.06 -5.92 -15.46
N LEU A 530 -16.69 -5.01 -14.55
CA LEU A 530 -16.99 -5.10 -13.13
C LEU A 530 -18.21 -4.25 -12.83
N ASP A 531 -19.22 -4.85 -12.20
CA ASP A 531 -20.38 -4.12 -11.70
C ASP A 531 -19.96 -3.31 -10.45
N HIS A 532 -19.76 -2.01 -10.64
CA HIS A 532 -19.46 -1.06 -9.57
C HIS A 532 -20.74 -0.40 -9.01
N SER A 533 -21.91 -1.04 -9.16
CA SER A 533 -23.21 -0.59 -8.66
C SER A 533 -23.36 -0.55 -7.14
N ASN A 534 -22.29 -0.77 -6.35
CA ASN A 534 -22.39 -0.89 -4.90
C ASN A 534 -22.97 0.39 -4.27
N GLU A 535 -24.28 0.34 -4.02
CA GLU A 535 -25.09 1.46 -3.55
C GLU A 535 -24.65 1.95 -2.18
N ALA A 536 -24.04 1.08 -1.37
CA ALA A 536 -23.57 1.37 -0.01
C ALA A 536 -22.36 2.31 0.04
N VAL A 537 -21.70 2.61 -1.08
CA VAL A 537 -20.51 3.48 -1.15
C VAL A 537 -20.81 4.81 -1.86
N ARG A 538 -22.07 5.05 -2.24
CA ARG A 538 -22.48 6.30 -2.90
C ARG A 538 -22.88 7.32 -1.86
N VAL A 539 -22.50 8.56 -2.12
CA VAL A 539 -22.87 9.71 -1.29
C VAL A 539 -23.95 10.52 -2.01
N THR A 540 -24.94 11.00 -1.27
CA THR A 540 -25.99 11.90 -1.76
C THR A 540 -25.67 13.33 -1.32
N ALA A 541 -25.39 14.21 -2.28
CA ALA A 541 -25.35 15.65 -2.01
C ALA A 541 -26.79 16.16 -1.93
N ARG A 542 -27.29 16.49 -0.74
CA ARG A 542 -28.64 17.01 -0.52
C ARG A 542 -28.79 18.43 -1.06
N SER A 543 -27.73 19.22 -0.97
CA SER A 543 -27.62 20.57 -1.51
C SER A 543 -26.24 20.78 -2.15
N TRP A 544 -26.14 21.68 -3.13
CA TRP A 544 -24.90 22.03 -3.81
C TRP A 544 -24.91 23.47 -4.34
N GLY A 545 -23.73 24.09 -4.40
CA GLY A 545 -23.57 25.49 -4.83
C GLY A 545 -23.49 25.56 -6.34
N GLY A 546 -24.27 26.45 -6.96
CA GLY A 546 -24.30 26.64 -8.41
C GLY A 546 -22.98 27.15 -8.99
N GLY A 547 -22.68 26.77 -10.24
CA GLY A 547 -21.61 27.43 -11.00
C GLY A 547 -21.94 28.91 -11.23
N GLY A 548 -20.97 29.79 -11.04
CA GLY A 548 -21.09 31.24 -11.11
C GLY A 548 -21.11 31.94 -9.74
N GLN A 549 -21.26 31.21 -8.63
CA GLN A 549 -21.28 31.78 -7.29
C GLN A 549 -19.93 32.44 -6.95
N ARG A 550 -19.97 33.65 -6.40
CA ARG A 550 -18.79 34.41 -5.94
C ARG A 550 -18.50 34.10 -4.49
N ILE A 551 -17.23 34.01 -4.12
CA ILE A 551 -16.75 33.81 -2.77
C ILE A 551 -15.72 34.91 -2.53
N ALA A 552 -16.01 35.84 -1.62
CA ALA A 552 -15.10 36.91 -1.25
C ALA A 552 -14.44 36.59 0.09
N LEU A 553 -13.16 36.91 0.25
CA LEU A 553 -12.44 36.76 1.52
C LEU A 553 -11.39 37.86 1.66
N TYR A 554 -11.17 38.26 2.91
CA TYR A 554 -10.08 39.12 3.33
C TYR A 554 -8.88 38.26 3.75
N ASP A 555 -7.72 38.45 3.11
CA ASP A 555 -6.47 37.77 3.45
C ASP A 555 -5.47 38.80 3.99
N GLU A 556 -4.97 38.59 5.20
CA GLU A 556 -3.92 39.41 5.79
C GLU A 556 -2.55 38.80 5.52
N ILE A 557 -1.68 39.61 4.91
CA ILE A 557 -0.30 39.29 4.61
C ILE A 557 0.60 39.96 5.64
N HIS A 558 1.38 39.16 6.34
CA HIS A 558 2.44 39.63 7.22
C HIS A 558 3.79 39.25 6.63
N GLN A 559 4.47 40.17 5.95
CA GLN A 559 5.84 40.03 5.45
C GLN A 559 6.06 38.93 4.39
N SER A 560 5.35 39.01 3.26
CA SER A 560 5.66 38.19 2.08
C SER A 560 6.76 38.81 1.21
N GLU A 561 7.59 37.99 0.55
CA GLU A 561 8.76 38.48 -0.20
C GLU A 561 8.39 39.33 -1.43
N GLN A 562 9.03 40.50 -1.59
CA GLN A 562 8.78 41.40 -2.71
C GLN A 562 9.19 40.84 -4.09
N ARG A 563 10.12 39.88 -4.15
CA ARG A 563 10.74 39.46 -5.42
C ARG A 563 10.39 38.06 -5.93
N GLY A 564 9.58 37.27 -5.22
CA GLY A 564 9.42 35.84 -5.55
C GLY A 564 8.00 35.30 -5.72
N ALA A 565 7.01 35.73 -4.94
CA ALA A 565 5.82 34.90 -4.71
C ALA A 565 4.51 35.37 -5.36
N TRP A 566 4.37 36.66 -5.69
CA TRP A 566 3.06 37.21 -6.13
C TRP A 566 3.06 37.80 -7.53
N ARG A 567 4.16 37.64 -8.28
CA ARG A 567 4.21 37.90 -9.73
C ARG A 567 3.89 36.65 -10.55
N THR A 568 3.06 35.76 -10.02
CA THR A 568 2.31 34.83 -10.86
C THR A 568 1.04 35.55 -11.26
N ASP A 569 1.01 36.04 -12.50
CA ASP A 569 -0.26 36.24 -13.20
C ASP A 569 -1.05 34.94 -13.07
N LEU A 570 -2.01 34.91 -12.13
CA LEU A 570 -3.10 33.93 -12.07
C LEU A 570 -4.09 34.22 -13.22
N ALA A 571 -3.54 34.46 -14.41
CA ALA A 571 -4.22 34.42 -15.68
C ALA A 571 -3.71 33.17 -16.40
N ALA A 572 -4.24 32.02 -16.02
CA ALA A 572 -4.25 30.89 -16.93
C ALA A 572 -5.18 31.25 -18.11
N ASP A 573 -4.66 32.00 -19.07
CA ASP A 573 -5.21 32.07 -20.43
C ASP A 573 -4.60 30.89 -21.23
N PRO A 574 -5.38 29.85 -21.53
CA PRO A 574 -4.88 28.69 -22.26
C PRO A 574 -4.55 28.99 -23.72
N GLY A 575 -4.74 30.23 -24.21
CA GLY A 575 -4.51 30.62 -25.60
C GLY A 575 -3.10 31.09 -25.98
N LYS A 576 -2.15 31.23 -25.04
CA LYS A 576 -0.83 31.85 -25.31
C LYS A 576 0.39 30.92 -25.25
N LEU A 577 0.19 29.61 -25.29
CA LEU A 577 1.26 28.66 -25.64
C LEU A 577 1.11 28.25 -27.11
N GLY A 578 1.41 29.19 -28.00
CA GLY A 578 1.48 28.97 -29.44
C GLY A 578 1.02 30.17 -30.27
N ALA A 579 1.92 30.67 -31.12
CA ALA A 579 1.76 31.68 -32.17
C ALA A 579 1.97 33.16 -31.80
N SER A 580 2.73 33.79 -32.69
CA SER A 580 3.24 35.17 -32.72
C SER A 580 2.18 36.24 -33.01
N GLU A 581 2.47 37.46 -32.54
CA GLU A 581 1.97 38.78 -32.99
C GLU A 581 0.44 39.05 -33.04
N ARG A 582 -0.04 39.95 -32.17
CA ARG A 582 -0.41 41.35 -32.49
C ARG A 582 -1.03 42.04 -31.28
N GLU A 583 -0.72 43.33 -31.13
CA GLU A 583 -1.25 44.24 -30.11
C GLU A 583 -2.78 44.24 -30.03
N THR A 584 -3.32 44.39 -28.82
CA THR A 584 -4.48 45.26 -28.56
C THR A 584 -4.51 45.66 -27.09
N LYS A 585 -4.67 46.97 -26.86
CA LYS A 585 -4.80 47.64 -25.56
C LYS A 585 -6.12 47.28 -24.88
N GLY A 586 -6.09 47.06 -23.57
CA GLY A 586 -7.29 46.94 -22.74
C GLY A 586 -6.95 47.02 -21.25
N SER A 587 -7.33 48.13 -20.62
CA SER A 587 -7.00 48.56 -19.26
C SER A 587 -7.68 47.72 -18.17
N THR A 588 -6.94 47.34 -17.12
CA THR A 588 -7.50 47.04 -15.79
C THR A 588 -6.70 47.83 -14.74
N ARG A 589 -7.37 48.77 -14.07
CA ARG A 589 -6.80 49.60 -13.01
C ARG A 589 -6.81 48.81 -11.70
N HIS A 590 -5.65 48.49 -11.16
CA HIS A 590 -5.49 48.16 -9.74
C HIS A 590 -5.28 49.47 -8.96
N ARG A 591 -6.14 49.74 -7.97
CA ARG A 591 -5.90 50.77 -6.96
C ARG A 591 -5.18 50.11 -5.79
N PHE A 592 -3.89 50.33 -5.67
CA PHE A 592 -3.18 50.16 -4.41
C PHE A 592 -3.53 51.36 -3.54
N LEU A 593 -4.23 51.15 -2.43
CA LEU A 593 -4.33 52.14 -1.36
C LEU A 593 -3.25 51.81 -0.33
N ALA A 594 -2.11 52.46 -0.46
CA ALA A 594 -1.13 52.53 0.61
C ALA A 594 -1.59 53.61 1.60
N HIS A 595 -2.13 53.20 2.76
CA HIS A 595 -2.18 54.08 3.92
C HIS A 595 -0.79 54.05 4.56
N GLY A 596 -0.01 55.09 4.29
CA GLY A 596 1.13 55.45 5.12
C GLY A 596 0.62 56.39 6.21
N ASP A 597 0.70 55.96 7.46
CA ASP A 597 0.71 56.86 8.60
C ASP A 597 2.17 56.92 9.10
N GLY A 598 2.64 58.16 9.32
CA GLY A 598 4.03 58.50 9.61
C GLY A 598 4.50 58.30 11.05
#